data_AF-A0A7L4CT76-F1
#
_entry.id   AF-A0A7L4CT76-F1
#
_cell.length_a   1.000
_cell.length_b   1.000
_cell.length_c   1.000
_cell.angle_alpha   90.00
_cell.angle_beta   90.00
_cell.angle_gamma   90.00
#
_symmetry.space_group_name_H-M   'P 1'
#
loop_
_entity.id
_entity.type
_entity.pdbx_description
1 polymer ?
#
loop_
_entity_poly.entity_id
_entity_poly.type
_entity_poly.pdbx_seq_one_letter_code
_entity_poly.pdbx_strand_id
1 'polypeptide(L)'
;ERLERLEREHFRRIINAFRYYGTNMHERVNRTERQFRSLPDNQQSLLPHFLPHLDKIRKCVDHNQEILQIIVNDCVHMFENKEYGYVWKITPASAFDMDKLKSTLKQFVRDWSEEGKPERDSCYQPIISEIVKNFPKERWDFSKVNILVPGAGLGRLAWEIAMLGYACQGNEWSLFMLFSSNFVLNRCSEINSCKLYPWIHQFSNNRRSADQIRPIYFPDVDPHSLPSGSNFSMTAGDFQEIYSECNAWDCIATCFFIDTAHNVIDYIDTIWKILKPGGIWINV
;
A
#
# COMPACT_ATOMS: atom_id res chain seq x y z
N GLU A 1 -15.51 -16.87 17.70
CA GLU A 1 -14.38 -17.44 18.51
C GLU A 1 -13.14 -17.90 17.72
N ARG A 2 -13.15 -18.98 16.92
CA ARG A 2 -11.93 -19.47 16.21
C ARG A 2 -11.40 -18.46 15.18
N LEU A 3 -12.28 -17.88 14.36
CA LEU A 3 -11.92 -16.91 13.33
C LEU A 3 -11.31 -15.64 13.94
N GLU A 4 -11.99 -15.05 14.93
CA GLU A 4 -11.48 -13.89 15.70
C GLU A 4 -10.11 -14.16 16.34
N ARG A 5 -9.83 -15.38 16.79
CA ARG A 5 -8.50 -15.73 17.30
C ARG A 5 -7.44 -15.71 16.19
N LEU A 6 -7.75 -16.30 15.03
CA LEU A 6 -6.85 -16.32 13.88
C LEU A 6 -6.59 -14.91 13.33
N GLU A 7 -7.61 -14.05 13.29
CA GLU A 7 -7.47 -12.64 12.90
C GLU A 7 -6.58 -11.85 13.88
N ARG A 8 -6.72 -12.10 15.19
CA ARG A 8 -5.85 -11.50 16.21
C ARG A 8 -4.40 -11.97 16.08
N GLU A 9 -4.19 -13.26 15.83
CA GLU A 9 -2.85 -13.82 15.59
C GLU A 9 -2.24 -13.25 14.31
N HIS A 10 -3.02 -13.17 13.22
CA HIS A 10 -2.60 -12.57 11.97
C HIS A 10 -2.24 -11.09 12.14
N PHE A 11 -3.07 -10.32 12.83
CA PHE A 11 -2.79 -8.92 13.14
C PHE A 11 -1.49 -8.74 13.92
N ARG A 12 -1.28 -9.54 14.99
CA ARG A 12 -0.04 -9.52 15.77
C ARG A 12 1.18 -9.87 14.90
N ARG A 13 1.04 -10.86 14.00
CA ARG A 13 2.10 -11.24 13.05
C ARG A 13 2.49 -10.08 12.14
N ILE A 14 1.51 -9.35 11.58
CA ILE A 14 1.81 -8.22 10.69
C ILE A 14 2.44 -7.06 11.45
N ILE A 15 1.94 -6.70 12.64
CA ILE A 15 2.57 -5.69 13.50
C ILE A 15 4.04 -6.06 13.82
N ASN A 16 4.30 -7.33 14.14
CA ASN A 16 5.66 -7.81 14.36
C ASN A 16 6.53 -7.66 13.10
N ALA A 17 6.00 -7.95 11.91
CA ALA A 17 6.72 -7.77 10.66
C ALA A 17 7.16 -6.31 10.43
N PHE A 18 6.27 -5.34 10.66
CA PHE A 18 6.62 -3.91 10.55
C PHE A 18 7.73 -3.51 11.54
N ARG A 19 7.70 -4.04 12.77
CA ARG A 19 8.72 -3.79 13.81
C ARG A 19 10.05 -4.51 13.56
N TYR A 20 10.06 -5.58 12.78
CA TYR A 20 11.25 -6.39 12.51
C TYR A 20 12.02 -5.94 11.26
N TYR A 21 11.48 -5.01 10.46
CA TYR A 21 12.08 -4.55 9.20
C TYR A 21 13.55 -4.13 9.35
N GLY A 22 13.85 -3.25 10.32
CA GLY A 22 15.18 -2.72 10.57
C GLY A 22 16.18 -3.84 10.86
N THR A 23 15.83 -4.76 11.76
CA THR A 23 16.65 -5.93 12.09
C THR A 23 16.95 -6.77 10.86
N ASN A 24 15.92 -7.12 10.07
CA ASN A 24 16.08 -7.93 8.85
C ASN A 24 17.00 -7.24 7.83
N MET A 25 16.80 -5.94 7.62
CA MET A 25 17.56 -5.18 6.63
C MET A 25 19.01 -4.93 7.08
N HIS A 26 19.27 -4.67 8.36
CA HIS A 26 20.64 -4.59 8.88
C HIS A 26 21.38 -5.92 8.77
N GLU A 27 20.74 -7.05 9.03
CA GLU A 27 21.35 -8.37 8.82
C GLU A 27 21.80 -8.57 7.36
N ARG A 28 20.97 -8.13 6.40
CA ARG A 28 21.31 -8.15 4.97
C ARG A 28 22.53 -7.29 4.65
N VAL A 29 22.61 -6.09 5.21
CA VAL A 29 23.76 -5.17 5.03
C VAL A 29 25.02 -5.72 5.72
N ASN A 30 24.90 -6.24 6.94
CA ASN A 30 25.99 -6.90 7.68
C ASN A 30 26.56 -8.10 6.91
N ARG A 31 25.71 -8.86 6.21
CA ARG A 31 26.15 -9.95 5.34
C ARG A 31 26.97 -9.43 4.16
N THR A 32 26.51 -8.37 3.50
CA THR A 32 27.25 -7.72 2.40
C THR A 32 28.61 -7.21 2.88
N GLU A 33 28.64 -6.55 4.04
CA GLU A 33 29.87 -6.02 4.61
C GLU A 33 30.88 -7.13 4.94
N ARG A 34 30.44 -8.22 5.58
CA ARG A 34 31.30 -9.38 5.86
C ARG A 34 31.89 -9.99 4.60
N GLN A 35 31.10 -10.10 3.53
CA GLN A 35 31.57 -10.60 2.24
C GLN A 35 32.61 -9.66 1.63
N PHE A 36 32.37 -8.34 1.64
CA PHE A 36 33.34 -7.38 1.12
C PHE A 36 34.66 -7.39 1.89
N ARG A 37 34.62 -7.45 3.23
CA ARG A 37 35.82 -7.52 4.08
C ARG A 37 36.61 -8.82 3.93
N SER A 38 36.00 -9.87 3.38
CA SER A 38 36.69 -11.13 3.08
C SER A 38 37.47 -11.11 1.75
N LEU A 39 37.32 -10.06 0.94
CA LEU A 39 38.09 -9.89 -0.29
C LEU A 39 39.55 -9.51 0.01
N PRO A 40 40.51 -9.83 -0.87
CA PRO A 40 41.87 -9.33 -0.77
C PRO A 40 41.96 -7.79 -0.67
N ASP A 41 42.91 -7.27 0.12
CA ASP A 41 43.05 -5.82 0.37
C ASP A 41 43.23 -4.99 -0.89
N ASN A 42 43.91 -5.53 -1.90
CA ASN A 42 44.08 -4.86 -3.19
C ASN A 42 42.76 -4.68 -3.94
N GLN A 43 41.80 -5.61 -3.81
CA GLN A 43 40.46 -5.48 -4.40
C GLN A 43 39.58 -4.52 -3.60
N GLN A 44 39.64 -4.57 -2.27
CA GLN A 44 38.92 -3.63 -1.42
C GLN A 44 39.36 -2.18 -1.69
N SER A 45 40.66 -1.97 -1.92
CA SER A 45 41.24 -0.65 -2.24
C SER A 45 40.74 -0.06 -3.56
N LEU A 46 40.23 -0.87 -4.49
CA LEU A 46 39.60 -0.39 -5.74
C LEU A 46 38.23 0.24 -5.50
N LEU A 47 37.59 -0.06 -4.35
CA LEU A 47 36.24 0.38 -4.01
C LEU A 47 36.23 1.13 -2.67
N PRO A 48 36.99 2.24 -2.52
CA PRO A 48 37.17 2.92 -1.24
C PRO A 48 35.87 3.48 -0.64
N HIS A 49 34.83 3.67 -1.48
CA HIS A 49 33.53 4.19 -1.08
C HIS A 49 32.47 3.11 -0.79
N PHE A 50 32.82 1.82 -0.89
CA PHE A 50 31.86 0.74 -0.68
C PHE A 50 31.31 0.69 0.75
N LEU A 51 32.19 0.68 1.76
CA LEU A 51 31.78 0.67 3.16
C LEU A 51 31.02 1.96 3.55
N PRO A 52 31.49 3.18 3.19
CA PRO A 52 30.70 4.39 3.39
C PRO A 52 29.31 4.36 2.72
N HIS A 53 29.16 3.68 1.59
CA HIS A 53 27.86 3.51 0.95
C HIS A 53 26.95 2.57 1.75
N LEU A 54 27.47 1.49 2.32
CA LEU A 54 26.71 0.63 3.23
C LEU A 54 26.21 1.39 4.45
N ASP A 55 27.00 2.31 5.01
CA ASP A 55 26.57 3.16 6.12
C ASP A 55 25.41 4.09 5.74
N LYS A 56 25.40 4.61 4.50
CA LYS A 56 24.25 5.37 3.99
C LYS A 56 23.01 4.49 3.87
N ILE A 57 23.16 3.26 3.39
CA ILE A 57 22.05 2.29 3.35
C ILE A 57 21.50 2.04 4.76
N ARG A 58 22.35 1.88 5.78
CA ARG A 58 21.91 1.71 7.19
C ARG A 58 21.03 2.88 7.65
N LYS A 59 21.46 4.12 7.39
CA LYS A 59 20.65 5.32 7.71
C LYS A 59 19.30 5.33 7.00
N CYS A 60 19.24 4.86 5.75
CA CYS A 60 17.98 4.71 5.02
C CYS A 60 17.09 3.60 5.62
N VAL A 61 17.69 2.50 6.09
CA VAL A 61 16.97 1.43 6.81
C VAL A 61 16.35 1.96 8.10
N ASP A 62 17.13 2.70 8.88
CA ASP A 62 16.69 3.31 10.14
C ASP A 62 15.52 4.27 9.90
N HIS A 63 15.66 5.19 8.94
CA HIS A 63 14.59 6.12 8.56
C HIS A 63 13.32 5.39 8.10
N ASN A 64 13.44 4.34 7.27
CA ASN A 64 12.28 3.55 6.87
C ASN A 64 11.63 2.86 8.08
N GLN A 65 12.41 2.35 9.04
CA GLN A 65 11.89 1.74 10.25
C GLN A 65 11.13 2.75 11.12
N GLU A 66 11.58 4.00 11.19
CA GLU A 66 10.87 5.08 11.89
C GLU A 66 9.47 5.31 11.29
N ILE A 67 9.36 5.43 9.96
CA ILE A 67 8.07 5.56 9.28
C ILE A 67 7.17 4.35 9.53
N LEU A 68 7.71 3.13 9.41
CA LEU A 68 6.95 1.91 9.67
C LEU A 68 6.46 1.83 11.12
N GLN A 69 7.22 2.37 12.07
CA GLN A 69 6.83 2.43 13.47
C GLN A 69 5.70 3.45 13.69
N ILE A 70 5.72 4.60 13.00
CA ILE A 70 4.63 5.58 13.02
C ILE A 70 3.33 4.93 12.50
N ILE A 71 3.40 4.26 11.33
CA ILE A 71 2.27 3.52 10.75
C ILE A 71 1.68 2.53 11.76
N VAL A 72 2.55 1.73 12.41
CA VAL A 72 2.11 0.76 13.43
C VAL A 72 1.44 1.44 14.62
N ASN A 73 2.01 2.55 15.11
CA ASN A 73 1.48 3.27 16.26
C ASN A 73 0.09 3.87 15.97
N ASP A 74 -0.12 4.39 14.76
CA ASP A 74 -1.41 4.95 14.34
C ASP A 74 -2.49 3.87 14.16
N CYS A 75 -2.09 2.65 13.82
CA CYS A 75 -3.02 1.52 13.67
C CYS A 75 -3.48 0.92 15.00
N VAL A 76 -2.84 1.28 16.12
CA VAL A 76 -3.26 0.83 17.45
C VAL A 76 -4.67 1.34 17.78
N HIS A 77 -5.23 2.35 17.12
CA HIS A 77 -6.60 2.79 17.37
C HIS A 77 -7.61 2.41 16.27
N MET A 78 -7.19 1.62 15.27
CA MET A 78 -7.99 1.39 14.06
C MET A 78 -9.04 0.26 14.18
N PHE A 79 -8.96 -0.61 15.20
CA PHE A 79 -9.84 -1.78 15.32
C PHE A 79 -10.43 -1.92 16.72
N GLU A 80 -11.70 -1.56 16.89
CA GLU A 80 -12.43 -1.47 18.18
C GLU A 80 -12.30 -2.68 19.15
N ASN A 81 -11.82 -3.84 18.71
CA ASN A 81 -11.80 -5.12 19.45
C ASN A 81 -10.43 -5.77 19.67
N LYS A 82 -9.31 -5.02 19.70
CA LYS A 82 -7.97 -5.62 19.92
C LYS A 82 -7.37 -5.18 21.26
N GLU A 83 -6.88 -6.15 22.04
CA GLU A 83 -6.19 -5.89 23.31
C GLU A 83 -4.99 -4.97 23.09
N TYR A 84 -5.17 -3.71 23.45
CA TYR A 84 -4.18 -2.66 23.37
C TYR A 84 -3.34 -2.64 24.65
N GLY A 85 -2.02 -2.51 24.52
CA GLY A 85 -1.14 -2.24 25.66
C GLY A 85 -0.01 -3.24 25.94
N TYR A 86 0.02 -4.40 25.28
CA TYR A 86 1.19 -5.30 25.39
C TYR A 86 2.25 -4.95 24.35
N VAL A 87 3.40 -4.46 24.82
CA VAL A 87 4.62 -4.37 24.02
C VAL A 87 5.16 -5.79 23.85
N TRP A 88 4.72 -6.46 22.80
CA TRP A 88 5.21 -7.80 22.46
C TRP A 88 6.70 -7.75 22.13
N LYS A 89 7.45 -8.75 22.58
CA LYS A 89 8.83 -8.95 22.14
C LYS A 89 8.84 -9.11 20.61
N ILE A 90 9.72 -8.38 19.95
CA ILE A 90 9.93 -8.52 18.51
C ILE A 90 10.52 -9.90 18.26
N THR A 91 9.87 -10.69 17.42
CA THR A 91 10.34 -12.01 16.97
C THR A 91 10.71 -11.96 15.49
N PRO A 92 11.57 -12.87 15.01
CA PRO A 92 11.88 -12.95 13.58
C PRO A 92 10.61 -13.13 12.75
N ALA A 93 10.38 -12.20 11.82
CA ALA A 93 9.29 -12.32 10.86
C ALA A 93 9.68 -13.26 9.70
N SER A 94 8.68 -13.81 9.01
CA SER A 94 8.92 -14.68 7.85
C SER A 94 9.52 -13.89 6.68
N ALA A 95 10.28 -14.57 5.81
CA ALA A 95 10.79 -13.95 4.58
C ALA A 95 9.66 -13.43 3.68
N PHE A 96 8.54 -14.16 3.64
CA PHE A 96 7.33 -13.77 2.91
C PHE A 96 6.76 -12.43 3.42
N ASP A 97 6.63 -12.26 4.73
CA ASP A 97 6.13 -11.01 5.32
C ASP A 97 7.10 -9.83 5.05
N MET A 98 8.41 -10.08 5.06
CA MET A 98 9.40 -9.06 4.70
C MET A 98 9.32 -8.64 3.23
N ASP A 99 9.06 -9.58 2.32
CA ASP A 99 8.88 -9.27 0.90
C ASP A 99 7.58 -8.50 0.63
N LYS A 100 6.51 -8.83 1.35
CA LYS A 100 5.28 -8.02 1.37
C LYS A 100 5.56 -6.60 1.87
N LEU A 101 6.31 -6.44 2.95
CA LEU A 101 6.64 -5.12 3.50
C LEU A 101 7.50 -4.28 2.54
N LYS A 102 8.49 -4.88 1.86
CA LYS A 102 9.26 -4.21 0.78
C LYS A 102 8.37 -3.78 -0.38
N SER A 103 7.34 -4.58 -0.69
CA SER A 103 6.37 -4.28 -1.74
C SER A 103 5.45 -3.13 -1.31
N THR A 104 5.01 -3.10 -0.05
CA THR A 104 4.26 -2.00 0.53
C THR A 104 5.03 -0.68 0.46
N LEU A 105 6.32 -0.66 0.79
CA LEU A 105 7.17 0.55 0.63
C LEU A 105 7.20 1.06 -0.83
N LYS A 106 7.19 0.15 -1.81
CA LYS A 106 7.10 0.53 -3.23
C LYS A 106 5.72 1.05 -3.62
N GLN A 107 4.65 0.57 -2.99
CA GLN A 107 3.29 1.08 -3.26
C GLN A 107 3.12 2.56 -2.88
N PHE A 108 3.86 3.06 -1.88
CA PHE A 108 3.87 4.50 -1.59
C PHE A 108 4.36 5.33 -2.78
N VAL A 109 5.29 4.80 -3.58
CA VAL A 109 5.76 5.46 -4.81
C VAL A 109 4.62 5.56 -5.81
N ARG A 110 4.00 4.41 -6.11
CA ARG A 110 2.91 4.32 -7.09
C ARG A 110 1.75 5.24 -6.69
N ASP A 111 1.24 5.11 -5.48
CA ASP A 111 -0.04 5.72 -5.08
C ASP A 111 0.08 7.15 -4.55
N TRP A 112 1.19 7.53 -3.92
CA TRP A 112 1.24 8.77 -3.15
C TRP A 112 2.52 9.59 -3.34
N SER A 113 3.36 9.24 -4.31
CA SER A 113 4.52 10.05 -4.68
C SER A 113 4.36 10.60 -6.09
N GLU A 114 4.91 11.79 -6.35
CA GLU A 114 4.94 12.38 -7.69
C GLU A 114 5.69 11.47 -8.68
N GLU A 115 6.69 10.72 -8.20
CA GLU A 115 7.42 9.74 -9.03
C GLU A 115 6.52 8.64 -9.60
N GLY A 116 5.42 8.29 -8.93
CA GLY A 116 4.45 7.32 -9.40
C GLY A 116 3.46 7.88 -10.42
N LYS A 117 3.43 9.19 -10.65
CA LYS A 117 2.45 9.84 -11.53
C LYS A 117 2.35 9.21 -12.92
N PRO A 118 3.45 8.93 -13.66
CA PRO A 118 3.36 8.31 -14.99
C PRO A 118 2.72 6.92 -14.97
N GLU A 119 2.96 6.16 -13.89
CA GLU A 119 2.37 4.83 -13.70
C GLU A 119 0.87 4.95 -13.39
N ARG A 120 0.47 5.88 -12.51
CA ARG A 120 -0.94 6.17 -12.24
C ARG A 120 -1.65 6.68 -13.48
N ASP A 121 -1.03 7.55 -14.27
CA ASP A 121 -1.63 8.07 -15.49
C ASP A 121 -1.87 6.93 -16.51
N SER A 122 -1.03 5.90 -16.51
CA SER A 122 -1.17 4.74 -17.41
C SER A 122 -2.23 3.73 -16.92
N CYS A 123 -2.46 3.62 -15.60
CA CYS A 123 -3.37 2.63 -15.03
C CYS A 123 -4.72 3.21 -14.58
N TYR A 124 -4.72 4.36 -13.90
CA TYR A 124 -5.89 4.94 -13.24
C TYR A 124 -6.71 5.82 -14.19
N GLN A 125 -6.05 6.62 -15.04
CA GLN A 125 -6.77 7.51 -15.95
C GLN A 125 -7.69 6.80 -16.95
N PRO A 126 -7.32 5.62 -17.51
CA PRO A 126 -8.26 4.85 -18.34
C PRO A 126 -9.54 4.45 -17.59
N ILE A 127 -9.41 3.99 -16.34
CA ILE A 127 -10.54 3.62 -15.48
C ILE A 127 -11.41 4.85 -15.20
N ILE A 128 -10.79 5.94 -14.73
CA ILE A 128 -11.48 7.18 -14.39
C ILE A 128 -12.22 7.74 -15.62
N SER A 129 -11.59 7.70 -16.80
CA SER A 129 -12.19 8.16 -18.05
C SER A 129 -13.44 7.36 -18.42
N GLU A 130 -13.41 6.03 -18.26
CA GLU A 130 -14.58 5.19 -18.50
C GLU A 130 -15.68 5.41 -17.45
N ILE A 131 -15.36 5.69 -16.19
CA ILE A 131 -16.35 6.09 -15.17
C ILE A 131 -17.05 7.39 -15.61
N VAL A 132 -16.30 8.44 -15.94
CA VAL A 132 -16.85 9.75 -16.33
C VAL A 132 -17.69 9.65 -17.60
N LYS A 133 -17.28 8.81 -18.55
CA LYS A 133 -18.01 8.56 -19.81
C LYS A 133 -19.36 7.88 -19.57
N ASN A 134 -19.45 6.93 -18.64
CA ASN A 134 -20.68 6.19 -18.36
C ASN A 134 -21.59 6.92 -17.36
N PHE A 135 -21.02 7.72 -16.45
CA PHE A 135 -21.73 8.49 -15.44
C PHE A 135 -21.47 10.00 -15.57
N PRO A 136 -21.82 10.64 -16.70
CA PRO A 136 -21.55 12.06 -16.92
C PRO A 136 -22.46 12.96 -16.07
N LYS A 137 -21.93 14.11 -15.65
CA LYS A 137 -22.60 15.07 -14.74
C LYS A 137 -23.94 15.59 -15.26
N GLU A 138 -24.14 15.59 -16.58
CA GLU A 138 -25.38 16.07 -17.21
C GLU A 138 -26.57 15.13 -16.96
N ARG A 139 -26.29 13.87 -16.59
CA ARG A 139 -27.31 12.83 -16.42
C ARG A 139 -27.35 12.23 -15.02
N TRP A 140 -26.24 12.31 -14.29
CA TRP A 140 -26.07 11.63 -13.01
C TRP A 140 -25.73 12.60 -11.89
N ASP A 141 -26.41 12.41 -10.76
CA ASP A 141 -26.00 12.94 -9.47
C ASP A 141 -24.87 12.05 -8.93
N PHE A 142 -23.63 12.54 -8.94
CA PHE A 142 -22.45 11.75 -8.61
C PHE A 142 -22.53 11.13 -7.21
N SER A 143 -23.15 11.83 -6.26
CA SER A 143 -23.30 11.34 -4.88
C SER A 143 -24.17 10.09 -4.76
N LYS A 144 -24.93 9.75 -5.81
CA LYS A 144 -25.81 8.58 -5.89
C LYS A 144 -25.26 7.45 -6.77
N VAL A 145 -24.11 7.67 -7.40
CA VAL A 145 -23.41 6.64 -8.17
C VAL A 145 -22.42 5.95 -7.24
N ASN A 146 -22.77 4.73 -6.82
CA ASN A 146 -21.97 3.93 -5.91
C ASN A 146 -20.90 3.16 -6.69
N ILE A 147 -19.63 3.46 -6.42
CA ILE A 147 -18.47 2.87 -7.07
C ILE A 147 -17.65 2.08 -6.05
N LEU A 148 -17.42 0.80 -6.33
CA LEU A 148 -16.55 -0.07 -5.53
C LEU A 148 -15.21 -0.28 -6.21
N VAL A 149 -14.13 -0.19 -5.45
CA VAL A 149 -12.75 -0.48 -5.89
C VAL A 149 -12.19 -1.64 -5.04
N PRO A 150 -12.35 -2.90 -5.48
CA PRO A 150 -11.75 -4.05 -4.82
C PRO A 150 -10.22 -4.05 -4.94
N GLY A 151 -9.53 -4.50 -3.89
CA GLY A 151 -8.06 -4.51 -3.86
C GLY A 151 -7.45 -3.10 -3.99
N ALA A 152 -8.02 -2.13 -3.26
CA ALA A 152 -7.69 -0.72 -3.40
C ALA A 152 -6.26 -0.33 -2.99
N GLY A 153 -5.48 -1.25 -2.41
CA GLY A 153 -4.07 -0.98 -2.06
C GLY A 153 -3.95 0.18 -1.08
N LEU A 154 -3.22 1.24 -1.46
CA LEU A 154 -3.09 2.44 -0.62
C LEU A 154 -4.22 3.46 -0.85
N GLY A 155 -5.21 3.13 -1.68
CA GLY A 155 -6.47 3.86 -1.80
C GLY A 155 -6.46 5.01 -2.81
N ARG A 156 -5.38 5.24 -3.56
CA ARG A 156 -5.27 6.40 -4.46
C ARG A 156 -6.34 6.42 -5.54
N LEU A 157 -6.59 5.30 -6.22
CA LEU A 157 -7.63 5.23 -7.26
C LEU A 157 -9.03 5.55 -6.70
N ALA A 158 -9.38 4.95 -5.56
CA ALA A 158 -10.66 5.19 -4.91
C ALA A 158 -10.79 6.65 -4.44
N TRP A 159 -9.70 7.24 -3.95
CA TRP A 159 -9.63 8.67 -3.59
C TRP A 159 -9.80 9.58 -4.81
N GLU A 160 -9.13 9.33 -5.94
CA GLU A 160 -9.28 10.12 -7.17
C GLU A 160 -10.72 10.05 -7.72
N ILE A 161 -11.39 8.90 -7.61
CA ILE A 161 -12.80 8.74 -7.98
C ILE A 161 -13.70 9.57 -7.04
N ALA A 162 -13.44 9.53 -5.73
CA ALA A 162 -14.17 10.34 -4.76
C ALA A 162 -13.92 11.85 -4.93
N MET A 163 -12.72 12.26 -5.34
CA MET A 163 -12.38 13.65 -5.66
C MET A 163 -13.22 14.22 -6.80
N LEU A 164 -13.69 13.37 -7.72
CA LEU A 164 -14.63 13.79 -8.77
C LEU A 164 -16.06 13.99 -8.25
N GLY A 165 -16.36 13.55 -7.03
CA GLY A 165 -17.66 13.67 -6.37
C GLY A 165 -18.50 12.40 -6.34
N TYR A 166 -18.00 11.28 -6.88
CA TYR A 166 -18.68 9.99 -6.83
C TYR A 166 -18.69 9.40 -5.42
N ALA A 167 -19.71 8.62 -5.07
CA ALA A 167 -19.71 7.83 -3.85
C ALA A 167 -18.79 6.61 -4.03
N CYS A 168 -17.56 6.70 -3.53
CA CYS A 168 -16.54 5.68 -3.76
C CYS A 168 -16.15 4.96 -2.48
N GLN A 169 -16.11 3.63 -2.55
CA GLN A 169 -15.59 2.77 -1.50
C GLN A 169 -14.43 1.94 -2.04
N GLY A 170 -13.27 2.01 -1.38
CA GLY A 170 -12.21 1.04 -1.59
C GLY A 170 -12.36 -0.16 -0.65
N ASN A 171 -11.94 -1.33 -1.09
CA ASN A 171 -11.86 -2.54 -0.26
C ASN A 171 -10.45 -3.09 -0.28
N GLU A 172 -9.96 -3.52 0.87
CA GLU A 172 -8.64 -4.14 0.98
C GLU A 172 -8.62 -5.21 2.07
N TRP A 173 -7.90 -6.30 1.80
CA TRP A 173 -7.77 -7.44 2.71
C TRP A 173 -6.44 -7.43 3.47
N SER A 174 -5.36 -7.02 2.81
CA SER A 174 -4.01 -7.02 3.36
C SER A 174 -3.84 -5.99 4.47
N LEU A 175 -3.55 -6.45 5.68
CA LEU A 175 -3.22 -5.56 6.80
C LEU A 175 -2.01 -4.65 6.49
N PHE A 176 -1.07 -5.07 5.64
CA PHE A 176 0.04 -4.21 5.22
C PHE A 176 -0.45 -2.96 4.48
N MET A 177 -1.43 -3.14 3.60
CA MET A 177 -2.03 -2.06 2.82
C MET A 177 -2.97 -1.24 3.69
N LEU A 178 -3.83 -1.88 4.48
CA LEU A 178 -4.77 -1.21 5.40
C LEU A 178 -4.05 -0.31 6.41
N PHE A 179 -2.95 -0.77 7.00
CA PHE A 179 -2.18 0.07 7.94
C PHE A 179 -1.61 1.31 7.25
N SER A 180 -1.06 1.09 6.06
CA SER A 180 -0.38 2.12 5.28
C SER A 180 -1.38 3.12 4.68
N SER A 181 -2.52 2.65 4.17
CA SER A 181 -3.57 3.51 3.61
C SER A 181 -4.22 4.35 4.70
N ASN A 182 -4.51 3.78 5.88
CA ASN A 182 -5.02 4.53 7.02
C ASN A 182 -4.05 5.63 7.46
N PHE A 183 -2.74 5.33 7.51
CA PHE A 183 -1.73 6.34 7.81
C PHE A 183 -1.78 7.49 6.79
N VAL A 184 -1.72 7.19 5.48
CA VAL A 184 -1.72 8.24 4.46
C VAL A 184 -3.02 9.04 4.47
N LEU A 185 -4.16 8.36 4.40
CA LEU A 185 -5.47 8.99 4.22
C LEU A 185 -5.93 9.80 5.44
N ASN A 186 -5.48 9.45 6.66
CA ASN A 186 -6.00 10.04 7.90
C ASN A 186 -4.95 10.80 8.73
N ARG A 187 -3.65 10.65 8.45
CA ARG A 187 -2.56 11.27 9.24
C ARG A 187 -1.64 12.17 8.42
N CYS A 188 -1.50 11.93 7.13
CA CYS A 188 -0.74 12.83 6.27
C CYS A 188 -1.64 13.95 5.75
N SER A 189 -1.48 15.17 6.25
CA SER A 189 -2.23 16.36 5.80
C SER A 189 -1.35 17.43 5.14
N GLU A 190 -0.02 17.25 5.17
CA GLU A 190 0.93 18.15 4.53
C GLU A 190 1.62 17.44 3.35
N ILE A 191 1.58 18.08 2.19
CA ILE A 191 2.18 17.60 0.95
C ILE A 191 3.69 17.40 1.14
N ASN A 192 4.20 16.24 0.72
CA ASN A 192 5.61 15.85 0.78
C ASN A 192 6.25 15.91 2.18
N SER A 193 5.43 15.87 3.23
CA SER A 193 5.89 15.86 4.63
C SER A 193 6.62 14.59 5.03
N CYS A 194 6.32 13.47 4.38
CA CYS A 194 6.93 12.17 4.64
C CYS A 194 7.93 11.79 3.55
N LYS A 195 8.93 11.00 3.93
CA LYS A 195 10.01 10.52 3.06
C LYS A 195 10.27 9.05 3.31
N LEU A 196 10.55 8.27 2.26
CA LEU A 196 10.94 6.86 2.35
C LEU A 196 12.06 6.53 1.35
N TYR A 197 12.72 5.39 1.55
CA TYR A 197 13.77 4.86 0.66
C TYR A 197 13.36 3.47 0.14
N PRO A 198 12.51 3.38 -0.89
CA PRO A 198 11.92 2.11 -1.34
C PRO A 198 12.83 1.27 -2.23
N TRP A 199 14.07 1.71 -2.50
CA TRP A 199 15.00 1.05 -3.42
C TRP A 199 16.16 0.34 -2.72
N ILE A 200 16.33 0.53 -1.41
CA ILE A 200 17.55 0.13 -0.68
C ILE A 200 17.76 -1.39 -0.60
N HIS A 201 16.72 -2.19 -0.79
CA HIS A 201 16.82 -3.65 -0.87
C HIS A 201 17.31 -4.17 -2.23
N GLN A 202 17.36 -3.34 -3.27
CA GLN A 202 17.82 -3.72 -4.60
C GLN A 202 19.33 -3.47 -4.75
N PHE A 203 20.13 -4.53 -4.61
CA PHE A 203 21.59 -4.48 -4.75
C PHE A 203 22.08 -4.75 -6.19
N SER A 204 21.18 -5.20 -7.06
CA SER A 204 21.46 -5.50 -8.48
C SER A 204 20.85 -4.42 -9.38
N ASN A 205 21.37 -4.28 -10.59
CA ASN A 205 20.85 -3.37 -11.63
C ASN A 205 20.82 -1.88 -11.23
N ASN A 206 21.71 -1.45 -10.33
CA ASN A 206 21.90 -0.04 -10.02
C ASN A 206 22.89 0.57 -11.02
N ARG A 207 22.49 1.63 -11.75
CA ARG A 207 23.39 2.35 -12.66
C ARG A 207 24.43 3.16 -11.89
N ARG A 208 23.99 3.77 -10.78
CA ARG A 208 24.83 4.48 -9.82
C ARG A 208 24.49 4.02 -8.41
N SER A 209 25.47 4.00 -7.52
CA SER A 209 25.24 3.67 -6.10
C SER A 209 24.21 4.60 -5.45
N ALA A 210 24.18 5.87 -5.87
CA ALA A 210 23.20 6.86 -5.40
C ALA A 210 21.75 6.49 -5.73
N ASP A 211 21.50 5.74 -6.82
CA ASP A 211 20.14 5.35 -7.24
C ASP A 211 19.48 4.42 -6.22
N GLN A 212 20.27 3.63 -5.49
CA GLN A 212 19.78 2.70 -4.46
C GLN A 212 19.26 3.43 -3.21
N ILE A 213 19.87 4.58 -2.86
CA ILE A 213 19.61 5.31 -1.62
C ILE A 213 18.85 6.61 -1.85
N ARG A 214 18.32 6.83 -3.05
CA ARG A 214 17.53 8.02 -3.35
C ARG A 214 16.19 7.97 -2.58
N PRO A 215 15.75 9.08 -1.98
CA PRO A 215 14.45 9.14 -1.33
C PRO A 215 13.31 9.29 -2.35
N ILE A 216 12.10 9.02 -1.89
CA ILE A 216 10.84 9.52 -2.44
C ILE A 216 10.12 10.33 -1.37
N TYR A 217 9.28 11.28 -1.76
CA TYR A 217 8.43 12.07 -0.85
C TYR A 217 6.96 11.76 -1.09
N PHE A 218 6.14 11.85 -0.04
CA PHE A 218 4.71 11.60 -0.07
C PHE A 218 4.01 12.31 1.13
N PRO A 219 2.68 12.54 1.08
CA PRO A 219 1.83 12.40 -0.10
C PRO A 219 2.05 13.55 -1.10
N ASP A 220 1.91 13.30 -2.40
CA ASP A 220 2.06 14.30 -3.47
C ASP A 220 0.87 15.28 -3.58
N VAL A 221 -0.24 14.93 -2.95
CA VAL A 221 -1.46 15.72 -2.79
C VAL A 221 -1.87 15.68 -1.31
N ASP A 222 -2.70 16.62 -0.85
CA ASP A 222 -3.31 16.51 0.48
C ASP A 222 -4.51 15.55 0.41
N PRO A 223 -4.47 14.36 1.05
CA PRO A 223 -5.59 13.42 1.06
C PRO A 223 -6.88 14.02 1.65
N HIS A 224 -6.80 15.06 2.47
CA HIS A 224 -7.94 15.75 3.08
C HIS A 224 -8.52 16.84 2.17
N SER A 225 -7.99 17.05 0.96
CA SER A 225 -8.51 18.03 0.01
C SER A 225 -9.82 17.59 -0.68
N LEU A 226 -10.46 16.52 -0.22
CA LEU A 226 -11.76 16.06 -0.71
C LEU A 226 -12.79 17.19 -0.57
N PRO A 227 -13.56 17.53 -1.63
CA PRO A 227 -14.60 18.54 -1.56
C PRO A 227 -15.62 18.26 -0.44
N SER A 228 -16.20 19.32 0.13
CA SER A 228 -17.27 19.17 1.12
C SER A 228 -18.44 18.36 0.53
N GLY A 229 -18.92 17.37 1.28
CA GLY A 229 -19.97 16.45 0.81
C GLY A 229 -19.47 15.25 0.01
N SER A 230 -18.16 15.09 -0.20
CA SER A 230 -17.59 13.87 -0.79
C SER A 230 -17.88 12.65 0.07
N ASN A 231 -18.15 11.51 -0.57
CA ASN A 231 -18.38 10.24 0.09
C ASN A 231 -17.27 9.25 -0.27
N PHE A 232 -16.24 9.21 0.57
CA PHE A 232 -15.10 8.31 0.43
C PHE A 232 -15.00 7.40 1.66
N SER A 233 -14.82 6.10 1.44
CA SER A 233 -14.63 5.12 2.51
C SER A 233 -13.67 4.00 2.10
N MET A 234 -13.11 3.31 3.10
CA MET A 234 -12.27 2.13 2.94
C MET A 234 -12.78 1.01 3.85
N THR A 235 -12.99 -0.18 3.31
CA THR A 235 -13.46 -1.36 4.05
C THR A 235 -12.38 -2.43 4.14
N ALA A 236 -12.20 -3.00 5.33
CA ALA A 236 -11.21 -4.03 5.60
C ALA A 236 -11.80 -5.45 5.56
N GLY A 237 -11.24 -6.33 4.73
CA GLY A 237 -11.55 -7.77 4.69
C GLY A 237 -11.69 -8.32 3.28
N ASP A 238 -12.07 -9.59 3.17
CA ASP A 238 -12.16 -10.29 1.89
C ASP A 238 -13.32 -9.74 1.05
N PHE A 239 -13.04 -9.39 -0.22
CA PHE A 239 -14.01 -8.90 -1.18
C PHE A 239 -15.25 -9.81 -1.29
N GLN A 240 -15.06 -11.12 -1.34
CA GLN A 240 -16.16 -12.06 -1.54
C GLN A 240 -17.01 -12.25 -0.27
N GLU A 241 -16.42 -12.07 0.91
CA GLU A 241 -17.13 -12.22 2.18
C GLU A 241 -17.89 -10.94 2.57
N ILE A 242 -17.32 -9.77 2.28
CA ILE A 242 -17.91 -8.47 2.62
C ILE A 242 -19.11 -8.15 1.72
N TYR A 243 -18.95 -8.31 0.42
CA TYR A 243 -19.95 -7.84 -0.55
C TYR A 243 -20.90 -8.97 -0.94
N SER A 244 -21.95 -9.13 -0.14
CA SER A 244 -22.99 -10.15 -0.34
C SER A 244 -24.34 -9.59 -0.81
N GLU A 245 -24.56 -8.28 -0.70
CA GLU A 245 -25.79 -7.62 -1.14
C GLU A 245 -25.85 -7.53 -2.66
N CYS A 246 -26.84 -8.19 -3.27
CA CYS A 246 -27.03 -8.17 -4.71
C CYS A 246 -27.53 -6.80 -5.19
N ASN A 247 -27.15 -6.41 -6.42
CA ASN A 247 -27.65 -5.19 -7.06
C ASN A 247 -27.39 -3.88 -6.27
N ALA A 248 -26.24 -3.76 -5.62
CA ALA A 248 -25.90 -2.62 -4.75
C ALA A 248 -25.03 -1.56 -5.45
N TRP A 249 -24.23 -1.94 -6.45
CA TRP A 249 -23.19 -1.09 -7.03
C TRP A 249 -23.51 -0.67 -8.47
N ASP A 250 -23.30 0.61 -8.79
CA ASP A 250 -23.44 1.12 -10.16
C ASP A 250 -22.19 0.82 -11.00
N CYS A 251 -21.02 0.83 -10.35
CA CYS A 251 -19.74 0.53 -10.98
C CYS A 251 -18.84 -0.28 -10.05
N ILE A 252 -18.12 -1.25 -10.60
CA ILE A 252 -16.99 -1.90 -9.94
C ILE A 252 -15.75 -1.66 -10.80
N ALA A 253 -14.69 -1.13 -10.20
CA ALA A 253 -13.43 -0.83 -10.86
C ALA A 253 -12.30 -1.68 -10.27
N THR A 254 -11.79 -2.63 -11.05
CA THR A 254 -10.67 -3.51 -10.66
C THR A 254 -9.40 -3.08 -11.40
N CYS A 255 -8.30 -2.89 -10.67
CA CYS A 255 -7.01 -2.49 -11.23
C CYS A 255 -5.92 -3.40 -10.65
N PHE A 256 -5.32 -4.28 -11.47
CA PHE A 256 -4.35 -5.29 -11.00
C PHE A 256 -4.88 -6.13 -9.82
N PHE A 257 -6.13 -6.60 -9.93
CA PHE A 257 -6.84 -7.29 -8.83
C PHE A 257 -7.32 -8.70 -9.17
N ILE A 258 -7.92 -8.92 -10.35
CA ILE A 258 -8.62 -10.20 -10.61
C ILE A 258 -7.70 -11.43 -10.67
N ASP A 259 -6.42 -11.20 -10.93
CA ASP A 259 -5.36 -12.20 -10.93
C ASP A 259 -4.88 -12.59 -9.52
N THR A 260 -5.37 -11.92 -8.47
CA THR A 260 -5.12 -12.31 -7.07
C THR A 260 -6.05 -13.42 -6.59
N ALA A 261 -7.10 -13.74 -7.33
CA ALA A 261 -8.09 -14.73 -6.96
C ALA A 261 -7.48 -16.15 -6.88
N HIS A 262 -7.93 -16.95 -5.90
CA HIS A 262 -7.71 -18.40 -5.95
C HIS A 262 -8.40 -19.04 -7.16
N ASN A 263 -9.59 -18.54 -7.48
CA ASN A 263 -10.36 -18.89 -8.66
C ASN A 263 -11.04 -17.62 -9.19
N VAL A 264 -10.59 -17.13 -10.35
CA VAL A 264 -11.08 -15.89 -10.95
C VAL A 264 -12.57 -15.92 -11.28
N ILE A 265 -13.14 -17.11 -11.51
CA ILE A 265 -14.58 -17.27 -11.78
C ILE A 265 -15.41 -16.85 -10.56
N ASP A 266 -14.91 -17.07 -9.34
CA ASP A 266 -15.63 -16.68 -8.14
C ASP A 266 -15.65 -15.14 -7.97
N TYR A 267 -14.59 -14.44 -8.40
CA TYR A 267 -14.60 -12.98 -8.46
C TYR A 267 -15.61 -12.47 -9.50
N ILE A 268 -15.65 -13.08 -10.69
CA ILE A 268 -16.61 -12.72 -11.74
C ILE A 268 -18.06 -12.93 -11.25
N ASP A 269 -18.32 -14.04 -10.56
CA ASP A 269 -19.64 -14.34 -9.99
C ASP A 269 -20.04 -13.32 -8.90
N THR A 270 -19.13 -12.95 -8.00
CA THR A 270 -19.38 -11.88 -7.02
C THR A 270 -19.66 -10.54 -7.70
N ILE A 271 -18.82 -10.14 -8.67
CA ILE A 271 -19.00 -8.88 -9.44
C ILE A 271 -20.37 -8.87 -10.13
N TRP A 272 -20.74 -9.95 -10.79
CA TRP A 272 -22.04 -10.10 -11.45
C TRP A 272 -23.20 -9.96 -10.48
N LYS A 273 -23.13 -10.60 -9.30
CA LYS A 273 -24.20 -10.57 -8.29
C LYS A 273 -24.42 -9.18 -7.69
N ILE A 274 -23.35 -8.46 -7.37
CA ILE A 274 -23.44 -7.21 -6.59
C ILE A 274 -23.63 -5.97 -7.47
N LEU A 275 -23.40 -6.07 -8.78
CA LEU A 275 -23.74 -5.00 -9.73
C LEU A 275 -25.25 -4.86 -9.88
N LYS A 276 -25.74 -3.62 -9.90
CA LYS A 276 -27.11 -3.29 -10.30
C LYS A 276 -27.37 -3.73 -11.73
N PRO A 277 -28.63 -4.05 -12.12
CA PRO A 277 -28.97 -4.22 -13.52
C PRO A 277 -28.62 -2.94 -14.30
N GLY A 278 -27.78 -3.07 -15.34
CA GLY A 278 -27.26 -1.94 -16.10
C GLY A 278 -26.00 -1.27 -15.52
N GLY A 279 -25.52 -1.73 -14.36
CA GLY A 279 -24.22 -1.35 -13.81
C GLY A 279 -23.06 -1.91 -14.63
N ILE A 280 -21.87 -1.33 -14.44
CA ILE A 280 -20.70 -1.65 -15.26
C ILE A 280 -19.54 -2.18 -14.43
N TRP A 281 -18.76 -3.08 -15.04
CA TRP A 281 -17.46 -3.51 -14.53
C TRP A 281 -16.36 -2.97 -15.44
N ILE A 282 -15.42 -2.22 -14.86
CA ILE A 282 -14.23 -1.71 -15.54
C ILE A 282 -13.02 -2.45 -14.97
N ASN A 283 -12.20 -3.05 -15.84
CA ASN A 283 -11.01 -3.79 -15.44
C ASN A 283 -9.78 -3.32 -16.22
N VAL A 284 -8.67 -3.09 -15.52
CA VAL A 284 -7.32 -2.89 -16.08
C VAL A 284 -6.32 -3.82 -15.41
#